data_AF-A0AAE6WF44-F1
#
_entry.id   AF-A0AAE6WF44-F1
#
_cell.length_a   1.000
_cell.length_b   1.000
_cell.length_c   1.000
_cell.angle_alpha   90.00
_cell.angle_beta   90.00
_cell.angle_gamma   90.00
#
_symmetry.space_group_name_H-M   'P 1'
#
loop_
_entity.id
_entity.type
_entity.pdbx_description
1 polymer ?
#
loop_
_entity_poly.entity_id
_entity_poly.type
_entity_poly.pdbx_seq_one_letter_code
_entity_poly.pdbx_strand_id
1 'polypeptide(L)'
;MITQEFRNSVVSNDTLGVKIMLKDILIVDPTFKEFNEMVHFAEENLPDSLWEEHDPNLGENDLTVSEDNLNMELVLLISNFSKERVAKIKNLIKQLYLRKSETTKVAVSKSVDFNSPELSN
;
A
#
# COMPACT_ATOMS: atom_id res chain seq x y z
N MET A 1 11.45 8.60 -6.04
CA MET A 1 12.51 8.85 -7.07
C MET A 1 12.68 7.60 -7.90
N ILE A 2 12.59 7.68 -9.22
CA ILE A 2 12.80 6.51 -10.08
C ILE A 2 14.29 6.12 -10.11
N THR A 3 14.60 4.92 -9.61
CA THR A 3 15.97 4.41 -9.55
C THR A 3 16.46 3.93 -10.92
N GLN A 4 17.78 3.87 -11.10
CA GLN A 4 18.36 3.36 -12.33
C GLN A 4 18.06 1.88 -12.55
N GLU A 5 17.97 1.11 -11.47
CA GLU A 5 17.59 -0.30 -11.50
C GLU A 5 16.18 -0.48 -12.07
N PHE A 6 15.21 0.31 -11.59
CA PHE A 6 13.85 0.27 -12.13
C PHE A 6 13.81 0.63 -13.61
N ARG A 7 14.53 1.69 -14.02
CA ARG A 7 14.62 2.07 -15.44
C ARG A 7 15.17 0.93 -16.29
N ASN A 8 16.20 0.25 -15.80
CA ASN A 8 16.80 -0.87 -16.51
C ASN A 8 15.83 -2.05 -16.63
N SER A 9 15.08 -2.39 -15.58
CA SER A 9 14.05 -3.43 -15.64
C SER A 9 12.93 -3.09 -16.63
N VAL A 10 12.47 -1.84 -16.63
CA VAL A 10 11.45 -1.36 -17.61
C VAL A 10 11.98 -1.46 -19.04
N VAL A 11 13.16 -0.93 -19.32
CA VAL A 11 13.76 -0.93 -20.68
C VAL A 11 14.10 -2.35 -21.16
N SER A 12 14.44 -3.25 -20.25
CA SER A 12 14.74 -4.65 -20.56
C SER A 12 13.49 -5.53 -20.65
N ASN A 13 12.28 -4.95 -20.50
CA ASN A 13 11.00 -5.66 -20.46
C ASN A 13 10.96 -6.77 -19.38
N ASP A 14 11.67 -6.58 -18.27
CA ASP A 14 11.63 -7.44 -17.08
C ASP A 14 10.36 -7.12 -16.28
N THR A 15 9.23 -7.60 -16.79
CA THR A 15 7.91 -7.32 -16.20
C THR A 15 7.78 -7.83 -14.77
N LEU A 16 8.40 -8.97 -14.43
CA LEU A 16 8.41 -9.49 -13.07
C LEU A 16 9.19 -8.57 -12.13
N GLY A 17 10.39 -8.14 -12.52
CA GLY A 17 11.19 -7.19 -11.74
C GLY A 17 10.46 -5.86 -11.52
N VAL A 18 9.84 -5.32 -12.58
CA VAL A 18 9.01 -4.10 -12.49
C VAL A 18 7.87 -4.28 -11.49
N LYS A 19 7.12 -5.39 -11.55
CA LYS A 19 6.00 -5.68 -10.62
C LYS A 19 6.48 -5.81 -9.16
N ILE A 20 7.62 -6.46 -8.93
CA ILE A 20 8.22 -6.60 -7.59
C ILE A 20 8.59 -5.23 -7.03
N MET A 21 9.28 -4.39 -7.80
CA MET A 21 9.68 -3.06 -7.36
C MET A 21 8.48 -2.14 -7.10
N LEU A 22 7.43 -2.23 -7.93
CA LEU A 22 6.17 -1.52 -7.73
C LEU A 22 5.43 -1.98 -6.47
N LYS A 23 5.44 -3.29 -6.17
CA LYS A 23 4.89 -3.82 -4.92
C LYS A 23 5.67 -3.31 -3.72
N ASP A 24 6.99 -3.30 -3.76
CA ASP A 24 7.81 -2.89 -2.63
C ASP A 24 7.60 -1.41 -2.28
N ILE A 25 7.51 -0.53 -3.30
CA ILE A 25 7.26 0.91 -3.05
C ILE A 25 5.85 1.17 -2.48
N LEU A 26 4.84 0.34 -2.76
CA LEU A 26 3.52 0.46 -2.11
C LEU A 26 3.60 0.35 -0.59
N ILE A 27 4.49 -0.52 -0.09
CA ILE A 27 4.66 -0.77 1.34
C ILE A 27 5.53 0.31 1.98
N VAL A 28 6.56 0.78 1.26
CA VAL A 28 7.53 1.75 1.75
C VAL A 28 6.97 3.18 1.78
N ASP A 29 6.22 3.59 0.75
CA ASP A 29 5.62 4.93 0.63
C ASP A 29 4.09 4.90 0.79
N PRO A 30 3.55 5.16 1.99
CA PRO A 30 2.11 5.21 2.22
C PRO A 30 1.42 6.43 1.59
N THR A 31 2.18 7.39 1.03
CA THR A 31 1.60 8.51 0.27
C THR A 31 1.33 8.14 -1.18
N PHE A 32 1.88 7.02 -1.65
CA PHE A 32 1.80 6.50 -3.03
C PHE A 32 2.33 7.45 -4.10
N LYS A 33 3.09 8.48 -3.74
CA LYS A 33 3.64 9.44 -4.72
C LYS A 33 4.68 8.75 -5.58
N GLU A 34 5.61 8.04 -4.95
CA GLU A 34 6.67 7.35 -5.69
C GLU A 34 6.11 6.21 -6.53
N PHE A 35 5.12 5.47 -5.99
CA PHE A 35 4.40 4.46 -6.76
C PHE A 35 3.77 5.05 -8.02
N ASN A 36 3.06 6.18 -7.92
CA ASN A 36 2.38 6.78 -9.07
C ASN A 36 3.39 7.26 -10.15
N GLU A 37 4.52 7.84 -9.73
CA GLU A 37 5.59 8.24 -10.65
C GLU A 37 6.19 7.03 -11.38
N MET A 38 6.46 5.94 -10.65
CA MET A 38 7.02 4.72 -11.22
C MET A 38 6.05 4.01 -12.18
N VAL A 39 4.76 3.95 -11.81
CA VAL A 39 3.71 3.40 -12.68
C VAL A 39 3.58 4.22 -13.96
N HIS A 40 3.57 5.55 -13.86
CA HIS A 40 3.46 6.41 -15.04
C HIS A 40 4.60 6.16 -16.02
N PHE A 41 5.84 6.10 -15.52
CA PHE A 41 7.00 5.77 -16.34
C PHE A 41 6.90 4.36 -16.96
N ALA A 42 6.43 3.37 -16.20
CA ALA A 42 6.25 2.02 -16.72
C ALA A 42 5.15 1.95 -17.78
N GLU A 43 4.02 2.63 -17.61
CA GLU A 43 2.91 2.68 -18.58
C GLU A 43 3.37 3.26 -19.93
N GLU A 44 4.23 4.29 -19.91
CA GLU A 44 4.76 4.90 -21.14
C GLU A 44 5.70 3.97 -21.93
N ASN A 45 6.35 3.02 -21.26
CA ASN A 45 7.35 2.14 -21.86
C ASN A 45 6.87 0.69 -22.05
N LEU A 46 5.84 0.27 -21.32
CA LEU A 46 5.25 -1.08 -21.30
C LEU A 46 3.72 -1.04 -21.47
N PRO A 47 3.19 -0.41 -22.53
CA PRO A 47 1.75 -0.14 -22.66
C PRO A 47 0.89 -1.42 -22.67
N ASP A 48 1.42 -2.51 -23.23
CA ASP A 48 0.69 -3.76 -23.42
C ASP A 48 1.06 -4.87 -22.42
N SER A 49 2.06 -4.67 -21.55
CA SER A 49 2.63 -5.74 -20.71
C SER A 49 2.65 -5.43 -19.21
N LEU A 50 2.41 -4.18 -18.80
CA LEU A 50 2.38 -3.81 -17.39
C LEU A 50 1.14 -4.33 -16.68
N TRP A 51 -0.02 -4.11 -17.29
CA TRP A 51 -1.32 -4.37 -16.69
C TRP A 51 -1.89 -5.70 -17.15
N GLU A 52 -2.46 -6.42 -16.20
CA GLU A 52 -3.27 -7.59 -16.50
C GLU A 52 -4.75 -7.23 -16.52
N GLU A 53 -5.52 -8.05 -17.22
CA GLU A 53 -6.97 -7.97 -17.20
C GLU A 53 -7.54 -8.18 -15.80
N HIS A 54 -8.77 -7.73 -15.63
CA HIS A 54 -9.52 -7.83 -14.39
C HIS A 54 -9.51 -9.25 -13.83
N ASP A 55 -9.17 -9.38 -12.55
CA ASP A 55 -9.27 -10.66 -11.84
C ASP A 55 -10.70 -10.88 -11.33
N PRO A 56 -11.43 -11.88 -11.86
CA PRO A 56 -12.80 -12.17 -11.42
C PRO A 56 -12.89 -12.57 -9.93
N ASN A 57 -11.78 -13.04 -9.33
CA ASN A 57 -11.74 -13.47 -7.93
C ASN A 57 -11.43 -12.32 -6.95
N LEU A 58 -11.21 -11.10 -7.43
CA LEU A 58 -10.83 -9.96 -6.58
C LEU A 58 -11.85 -9.69 -5.44
N GLY A 59 -13.13 -9.98 -5.70
CA GLY A 59 -14.24 -9.82 -4.77
C GLY A 59 -14.49 -11.02 -3.84
N GLU A 60 -13.88 -12.18 -4.10
CA GLU A 60 -13.99 -13.36 -3.23
C GLU A 60 -13.06 -13.26 -2.01
N ASN A 61 -12.04 -12.41 -2.11
CA ASN A 61 -11.08 -12.16 -1.06
C ASN A 61 -11.67 -11.30 0.07
N ASP A 62 -11.30 -11.62 1.30
CA ASP A 62 -11.71 -10.93 2.53
C ASP A 62 -11.60 -9.39 2.38
N LEU A 63 -12.66 -8.68 2.76
CA LEU A 63 -12.69 -7.20 2.78
C LEU A 63 -12.25 -6.63 4.13
N THR A 64 -11.93 -7.51 5.08
CA THR A 64 -11.46 -7.11 6.42
C THR A 64 -10.15 -6.36 6.32
N VAL A 65 -10.10 -5.22 6.99
CA VAL A 65 -8.89 -4.41 7.10
C VAL A 65 -7.97 -5.01 8.16
N SER A 66 -7.06 -5.89 7.73
CA SER A 66 -6.03 -6.54 8.54
C SER A 66 -4.69 -6.58 7.81
N GLU A 67 -3.59 -6.74 8.56
CA GLU A 67 -2.25 -6.91 7.97
C GLU A 67 -2.15 -8.23 7.19
N ASP A 68 -2.80 -9.30 7.67
CA ASP A 68 -2.85 -10.60 6.98
C ASP A 68 -3.53 -10.50 5.61
N ASN A 69 -4.66 -9.79 5.53
CA ASN A 69 -5.35 -9.58 4.28
C ASN A 69 -4.52 -8.73 3.30
N LEU A 70 -3.86 -7.67 3.81
CA LEU A 70 -2.93 -6.88 3.00
C LEU A 70 -1.79 -7.76 2.45
N ASN A 71 -1.19 -8.61 3.28
CA ASN A 71 -0.12 -9.51 2.87
C ASN A 71 -0.59 -10.49 1.77
N MET A 72 -1.80 -11.04 1.92
CA MET A 72 -2.40 -11.92 0.92
C MET A 72 -2.59 -11.19 -0.43
N GLU A 73 -3.16 -9.98 -0.40
CA GLU A 73 -3.37 -9.16 -1.60
C GLU A 73 -2.03 -8.78 -2.28
N LEU A 74 -0.98 -8.48 -1.51
CA LEU A 74 0.36 -8.18 -2.04
C LEU A 74 1.03 -9.39 -2.72
N VAL A 75 0.78 -10.60 -2.22
CA VAL A 75 1.25 -11.84 -2.87
C VAL A 75 0.53 -12.03 -4.20
N LEU A 76 -0.80 -11.87 -4.20
CA LEU A 76 -1.63 -12.01 -5.40
C LEU A 76 -1.36 -10.92 -6.45
N LEU A 77 -0.90 -9.75 -6.04
CA LEU A 77 -0.56 -8.65 -6.95
C LEU A 77 0.53 -9.02 -7.96
N ILE A 78 1.49 -9.88 -7.59
CA ILE A 78 2.55 -10.30 -8.51
C ILE A 78 1.99 -11.25 -9.59
N SER A 79 1.02 -12.10 -9.25
CA SER A 79 0.36 -13.00 -10.20
C SER A 79 -0.73 -12.34 -11.01
N ASN A 80 -1.36 -11.28 -10.48
CA ASN A 80 -2.32 -10.45 -11.20
C ASN A 80 -2.12 -8.97 -10.91
N PHE A 81 -1.31 -8.32 -11.75
CA PHE A 81 -1.05 -6.89 -11.63
C PHE A 81 -2.14 -6.06 -12.34
N SER A 82 -3.35 -6.06 -11.77
CA SER A 82 -4.50 -5.30 -12.28
C SER A 82 -4.69 -3.96 -11.56
N LYS A 83 -5.31 -2.99 -12.25
CA LYS A 83 -5.59 -1.66 -11.70
C LYS A 83 -6.54 -1.75 -10.49
N GLU A 84 -7.51 -2.65 -10.52
CA GLU A 84 -8.45 -2.83 -9.42
C GLU A 84 -7.76 -3.40 -8.18
N ARG A 85 -6.85 -4.38 -8.33
CA ARG A 85 -6.10 -4.95 -7.20
C ARG A 85 -5.16 -3.91 -6.57
N VAL A 86 -4.47 -3.11 -7.38
CA VAL A 86 -3.67 -1.98 -6.88
C VAL A 86 -4.54 -1.00 -6.08
N ALA A 87 -5.75 -0.69 -6.56
CA ALA A 87 -6.67 0.19 -5.85
C ALA A 87 -7.12 -0.41 -4.49
N LYS A 88 -7.43 -1.71 -4.46
CA LYS A 88 -7.78 -2.44 -3.23
C LYS A 88 -6.65 -2.37 -2.20
N ILE A 89 -5.41 -2.65 -2.63
CA ILE A 89 -4.22 -2.61 -1.77
C ILE A 89 -3.97 -1.20 -1.22
N LYS A 90 -4.03 -0.16 -2.07
CA LYS A 90 -3.89 1.24 -1.62
C LYS A 90 -4.94 1.60 -0.56
N ASN A 91 -6.16 1.11 -0.71
CA ASN A 91 -7.22 1.34 0.27
C ASN A 91 -6.94 0.61 1.61
N LEU A 92 -6.49 -0.65 1.57
CA LEU A 92 -6.10 -1.39 2.76
C LEU A 92 -4.95 -0.69 3.52
N ILE A 93 -3.90 -0.31 2.81
CA ILE A 93 -2.75 0.43 3.38
C ILE A 93 -3.23 1.72 4.05
N LYS A 94 -4.02 2.54 3.35
CA LYS A 94 -4.53 3.81 3.89
C LYS A 94 -5.32 3.60 5.19
N GLN A 95 -6.20 2.60 5.24
CA GLN A 95 -7.00 2.31 6.44
C GLN A 95 -6.14 1.79 7.60
N LEU A 96 -5.14 0.93 7.33
CA LEU A 96 -4.22 0.45 8.35
C LEU A 96 -3.37 1.59 8.94
N TYR A 97 -2.88 2.52 8.11
CA TYR A 97 -2.15 3.70 8.57
C TYR A 97 -3.01 4.66 9.38
N LEU A 98 -4.25 4.91 8.96
CA LEU A 98 -5.20 5.75 9.71
C LEU A 98 -5.45 5.17 11.11
N ARG A 99 -5.76 3.86 11.19
CA ARG A 99 -5.97 3.16 12.48
C ARG A 99 -4.76 3.28 13.40
N LYS A 100 -3.54 3.08 12.88
CA LYS A 100 -2.29 3.25 13.66
C LYS A 100 -2.19 4.69 14.20
N SER A 101 -2.48 5.70 13.40
CA SER A 101 -2.44 7.11 13.83
C SER A 101 -3.50 7.46 14.89
N GLU A 102 -4.68 6.85 14.85
CA GLU A 102 -5.76 7.07 15.82
C GLU A 102 -5.45 6.42 17.16
N THR A 103 -4.88 5.20 17.16
CA THR A 103 -4.45 4.53 18.40
C THR A 103 -3.39 5.33 19.16
N THR A 104 -2.52 6.05 18.47
CA THR A 104 -1.53 6.94 19.11
C THR A 104 -2.18 8.19 19.73
N LYS A 105 -3.21 8.76 19.10
CA LYS A 105 -3.93 9.94 19.63
C LYS A 105 -4.75 9.62 20.88
N VAL A 106 -5.36 8.43 20.94
CA VAL A 106 -6.15 7.98 22.11
C VAL A 106 -5.27 7.61 23.31
N ALA A 107 -4.07 7.07 23.07
CA ALA A 107 -3.14 6.75 24.16
C ALA A 107 -2.59 8.01 24.85
N VAL A 108 -2.36 9.10 24.10
CA VAL A 108 -1.86 10.38 24.63
C VAL A 108 -2.92 11.18 25.39
N SER A 109 -4.21 11.00 25.07
CA SER A 109 -5.31 11.71 25.74
C SER A 109 -5.79 11.05 27.03
N LYS A 110 -5.34 9.82 27.36
CA LYS A 110 -5.71 9.11 28.59
C LYS A 110 -4.74 9.29 29.76
N SER A 111 -3.67 10.07 29.62
CA SER A 111 -2.66 10.29 30.68
C SER A 111 -2.73 11.66 31.37
N VAL A 112 -3.80 12.43 31.19
CA VAL A 112 -4.01 13.71 31.90
C VAL A 112 -5.34 13.66 32.63
N ASP A 113 -5.41 12.88 33.72
CA ASP A 113 -6.47 12.97 34.74
C ASP A 113 -6.03 12.23 36.02
N PHE A 114 -5.01 12.75 36.70
CA PHE A 114 -4.80 12.50 38.13
C PHE A 114 -4.19 13.76 38.74
N ASN A 115 -5.05 14.68 39.17
CA ASN A 115 -4.91 15.38 40.45
C ASN A 115 -6.02 16.41 40.61
N SER A 116 -7.06 16.04 41.36
CA SER A 116 -7.73 16.84 42.40
C SER A 116 -8.94 16.04 42.88
N PRO A 117 -9.49 16.25 44.09
CA PRO A 117 -9.07 17.16 45.16
C PRO A 117 -8.97 16.45 46.54
N GLU A 118 -8.25 17.00 47.52
CA GLU A 118 -8.72 16.94 48.91
C GLU A 118 -8.41 18.24 49.65
N LEU A 119 -9.51 18.90 50.04
CA LEU A 119 -9.60 19.95 51.06
C LEU A 119 -9.60 19.31 52.46
N SER A 120 -9.30 20.15 53.46
CA SER A 120 -9.48 19.98 54.93
C SER A 120 -8.18 19.60 55.66
N ASN A 121 -7.74 20.23 56.75
CA ASN A 121 -8.26 21.31 57.61
C ASN A 121 -7.06 22.01 58.26
#